data_AF-A0A7J2SUF9-F1
#
_entry.id   AF-A0A7J2SUF9-F1
#
_cell.length_a   1.000
_cell.length_b   1.000
_cell.length_c   1.000
_cell.angle_alpha   90.00
_cell.angle_beta   90.00
_cell.angle_gamma   90.00
#
_symmetry.space_group_name_H-M   'P 1'
#
loop_
_entity.id
_entity.type
_entity.pdbx_description
1 polymer ?
#
loop_
_entity_poly.entity_id
_entity_poly.type
_entity_poly.pdbx_seq_one_letter_code
_entity_poly.pdbx_strand_id
1 'polypeptide(L)'
;MLENNKFAELLVATAKFIFNNPISKFLLPIFFYAVFLIILYNYRYELFLNTVILVGTYVFTPLGLEISVPLGITKLGLHPGYLVGVLLFTDVIVSLFIIWNLPTLKKIPGIGKIISKIERKGKKTFEKSKKIAGATFFALMIFVAVPFQGTGAIGGSIIGTLIGFPPKYIVLAVVMGTLLRLTLYTLVVLGVIHVFL
;
A
#
# COMPACT_ATOMS: atom_id res chain seq x y z
N MET A 1 -6.10 -11.34 38.36
CA MET A 1 -5.15 -11.85 37.34
C MET A 1 -5.79 -12.80 36.32
N LEU A 2 -6.86 -13.55 36.63
CA LEU A 2 -7.49 -14.51 35.71
C LEU A 2 -8.42 -13.87 34.62
N GLU A 3 -9.03 -12.71 34.87
CA GLU A 3 -9.91 -12.04 33.88
C GLU A 3 -9.16 -11.42 32.69
N ASN A 4 -7.94 -10.91 32.91
CA ASN A 4 -7.12 -10.34 31.82
C ASN A 4 -6.75 -11.36 30.75
N ASN A 5 -6.62 -12.64 31.09
CA ASN A 5 -6.31 -13.70 30.12
C ASN A 5 -7.52 -14.03 29.23
N LYS A 6 -8.75 -14.08 29.77
CA LYS A 6 -9.95 -14.35 28.97
C LYS A 6 -10.24 -13.24 27.95
N PHE A 7 -10.06 -11.98 28.35
CA PHE A 7 -10.25 -10.85 27.43
C PHE A 7 -9.18 -10.83 26.33
N ALA A 8 -7.92 -11.10 26.68
CA ALA A 8 -6.85 -11.22 25.69
C ALA A 8 -7.07 -12.40 24.73
N GLU A 9 -7.51 -13.55 25.23
CA GLU A 9 -7.86 -14.71 24.40
C GLU A 9 -9.03 -14.41 23.46
N LEU A 10 -10.06 -13.70 23.95
CA LEU A 10 -11.19 -13.27 23.12
C LEU A 10 -10.72 -12.33 22.01
N LEU A 11 -9.91 -11.32 22.32
CA LEU A 11 -9.34 -10.41 21.31
C LEU A 11 -8.52 -11.17 20.26
N VAL A 12 -7.70 -12.12 20.68
CA VAL A 12 -6.90 -12.95 19.77
C VAL A 12 -7.80 -13.84 18.90
N ALA A 13 -8.86 -14.42 19.47
CA ALA A 13 -9.81 -15.24 18.73
C ALA A 13 -10.59 -14.41 17.69
N THR A 14 -11.07 -13.22 18.07
CA THR A 14 -11.75 -12.28 17.17
C THR A 14 -10.81 -11.80 16.06
N ALA A 15 -9.56 -11.44 16.40
CA ALA A 15 -8.55 -11.07 15.41
C ALA A 15 -8.28 -12.22 14.43
N LYS A 16 -8.08 -13.45 14.92
CA LYS A 16 -7.90 -14.64 14.06
C LYS A 16 -9.09 -14.88 13.15
N PHE A 17 -10.32 -14.72 13.64
CA PHE A 17 -11.53 -14.86 12.83
C PHE A 17 -11.58 -13.83 11.70
N ILE A 18 -11.35 -12.55 12.03
CA ILE A 18 -11.31 -11.43 11.07
C ILE A 18 -10.18 -11.64 10.04
N PHE A 19 -9.00 -12.11 10.44
CA PHE A 19 -7.90 -12.33 9.51
C PHE A 19 -7.92 -13.69 8.82
N ASN A 20 -8.89 -14.57 9.09
CA ASN A 20 -9.04 -15.85 8.39
C ASN A 20 -10.19 -15.88 7.39
N ASN A 21 -11.22 -15.04 7.55
CA ASN A 21 -12.35 -15.00 6.62
C ASN A 21 -11.99 -14.15 5.37
N PRO A 22 -12.22 -14.67 4.13
CA PRO A 22 -12.00 -13.92 2.90
C PRO A 22 -12.80 -12.62 2.82
N ILE A 23 -14.03 -12.61 3.36
CA ILE A 23 -14.93 -11.44 3.30
C ILE A 23 -14.37 -10.30 4.14
N SER A 24 -13.90 -10.58 5.35
CA SER A 24 -13.30 -9.56 6.22
C SER A 24 -11.99 -9.04 5.65
N LYS A 25 -11.14 -9.88 5.04
CA LYS A 25 -9.93 -9.42 4.31
C LYS A 25 -10.24 -8.44 3.19
N PHE A 26 -11.36 -8.62 2.52
CA PHE A 26 -11.84 -7.72 1.48
C PHE A 26 -12.40 -6.41 2.06
N LEU A 27 -13.25 -6.52 3.08
CA LEU A 27 -13.96 -5.38 3.65
C LEU A 27 -13.09 -4.51 4.56
N LEU A 28 -12.09 -5.06 5.23
CA LEU A 28 -11.33 -4.35 6.27
C LEU A 28 -10.57 -3.12 5.71
N PRO A 29 -9.82 -3.19 4.59
CA PRO A 29 -9.18 -2.01 4.01
C PRO A 29 -10.19 -0.95 3.58
N ILE A 30 -11.33 -1.37 3.01
CA ILE A 30 -12.42 -0.49 2.59
C ILE A 30 -13.03 0.21 3.81
N PHE A 31 -13.27 -0.54 4.88
CA PHE A 31 -13.79 -0.02 6.14
C PHE A 31 -12.86 1.04 6.74
N PHE A 32 -11.55 0.75 6.84
CA PHE A 32 -10.59 1.72 7.36
C PHE A 32 -10.54 3.01 6.53
N TYR A 33 -10.61 2.88 5.20
CA TYR A 33 -10.65 4.04 4.32
C TYR A 33 -11.95 4.84 4.47
N ALA A 34 -13.10 4.15 4.59
CA ALA A 34 -14.39 4.78 4.84
C ALA A 34 -14.41 5.54 6.17
N VAL A 35 -13.88 4.94 7.24
CA VAL A 35 -13.75 5.60 8.55
C VAL A 35 -12.88 6.86 8.44
N PHE A 36 -11.75 6.78 7.73
CA PHE A 36 -10.90 7.95 7.47
C PHE A 36 -11.67 9.08 6.76
N LEU A 37 -12.43 8.77 5.71
CA LEU A 37 -13.25 9.74 5.00
C LEU A 37 -14.38 10.32 5.87
N ILE A 38 -15.05 9.50 6.68
CA ILE A 38 -16.09 9.96 7.62
C ILE A 38 -15.50 10.92 8.66
N ILE A 39 -14.31 10.62 9.20
CA ILE A 39 -13.62 11.52 10.13
C ILE A 39 -13.35 12.87 9.46
N LEU A 40 -12.84 12.88 8.23
CA LEU A 40 -12.61 14.12 7.48
C LEU A 40 -13.91 14.89 7.21
N TYR A 41 -14.98 14.19 6.84
CA TYR A 41 -16.30 14.80 6.61
C TYR A 41 -16.80 15.56 7.85
N ASN A 42 -16.66 14.95 9.04
CA ASN A 42 -17.08 15.56 10.30
C ASN A 42 -16.11 16.64 10.79
N TYR A 43 -14.81 16.52 10.47
CA TYR A 43 -13.80 17.50 10.89
C TYR A 43 -13.87 18.78 10.07
N ARG A 44 -13.74 18.68 8.74
CA ARG A 44 -13.79 19.81 7.78
C ARG A 44 -14.25 19.31 6.41
N TYR A 45 -15.48 19.66 6.03
CA TYR A 45 -16.08 19.23 4.76
C TYR A 45 -15.25 19.61 3.52
N GLU A 46 -14.66 20.81 3.51
CA GLU A 46 -13.76 21.26 2.45
C GLU A 46 -12.52 20.35 2.30
N LEU A 47 -11.90 19.98 3.44
CA LEU A 47 -10.75 19.07 3.45
C LEU A 47 -11.14 17.67 2.96
N PHE A 48 -12.33 17.20 3.33
CA PHE A 48 -12.92 15.97 2.80
C PHE A 48 -13.05 16.02 1.28
N LEU A 49 -13.65 17.06 0.71
CA LEU A 49 -13.81 17.21 -0.74
C LEU A 49 -12.45 17.24 -1.45
N ASN A 50 -11.51 18.05 -0.97
CA ASN A 50 -10.17 18.14 -1.55
C ASN A 50 -9.44 16.78 -1.49
N THR A 51 -9.65 16.02 -0.42
CA THR A 51 -9.07 14.67 -0.27
C THR A 51 -9.70 13.66 -1.22
N VAL A 52 -11.02 13.69 -1.39
CA VAL A 52 -11.72 12.82 -2.35
C VAL A 52 -11.28 13.13 -3.78
N ILE A 53 -11.17 14.40 -4.16
CA ILE A 53 -10.69 14.82 -5.49
C ILE A 53 -9.23 14.39 -5.69
N LEU A 54 -8.37 14.63 -4.70
CA LEU A 54 -6.96 14.25 -4.74
C LEU A 54 -6.81 12.74 -4.95
N VAL A 55 -7.45 11.93 -4.11
CA VAL A 55 -7.30 10.47 -4.18
C VAL A 55 -8.02 9.89 -5.39
N GLY A 56 -9.18 10.41 -5.76
CA GLY A 56 -9.86 10.01 -6.98
C GLY A 56 -8.98 10.23 -8.21
N THR A 57 -8.31 11.38 -8.28
CA THR A 57 -7.36 11.67 -9.36
C THR A 57 -6.17 10.71 -9.34
N TYR A 58 -5.65 10.39 -8.15
CA TYR A 58 -4.48 9.52 -8.00
C TYR A 58 -4.77 8.07 -8.40
N VAL A 59 -5.97 7.59 -8.06
CA VAL A 59 -6.36 6.19 -8.30
C VAL A 59 -6.89 5.97 -9.72
N PHE A 60 -7.67 6.91 -10.26
CA PHE A 60 -8.42 6.68 -11.50
C PHE A 60 -7.80 7.30 -12.75
N THR A 61 -6.71 8.06 -12.66
CA THR A 61 -6.03 8.59 -13.85
C THR A 61 -4.79 7.77 -14.23
N PRO A 62 -4.44 7.69 -15.53
CA PRO A 62 -3.21 7.01 -15.98
C PRO A 62 -1.92 7.66 -15.48
N LEU A 63 -1.97 8.94 -15.09
CA LEU A 63 -0.86 9.72 -14.56
C LEU A 63 -1.20 10.16 -13.13
N GLY A 64 -1.53 9.17 -12.28
CA GLY A 64 -2.09 9.39 -10.96
C GLY A 64 -1.25 10.33 -10.11
N LEU A 65 0.05 10.05 -9.99
CA LEU A 65 0.99 10.87 -9.22
C LEU A 65 1.17 12.26 -9.87
N GLU A 66 1.42 12.26 -11.18
CA GLU A 66 1.86 13.42 -11.93
C GLU A 66 0.76 14.46 -12.09
N ILE A 67 -0.51 14.03 -12.04
CA ILE A 67 -1.66 14.94 -12.03
C ILE A 67 -2.05 15.31 -10.60
N SER A 68 -2.05 14.35 -9.67
CA SER A 68 -2.61 14.59 -8.33
C SER A 68 -1.74 15.48 -7.47
N VAL A 69 -0.40 15.35 -7.54
CA VAL A 69 0.50 16.16 -6.72
C VAL A 69 0.41 17.65 -7.10
N PRO A 70 0.54 18.05 -8.39
CA PRO A 70 0.38 19.45 -8.78
C PRO A 70 -1.04 19.95 -8.53
N LEU A 71 -2.07 19.14 -8.82
CA LEU A 71 -3.47 19.49 -8.53
C LEU A 71 -3.66 19.81 -7.05
N GLY A 72 -3.17 18.94 -6.17
CA GLY A 72 -3.30 19.08 -4.73
C GLY A 72 -2.62 20.32 -4.18
N ILE A 73 -1.41 20.64 -4.64
CA ILE A 73 -0.64 21.79 -4.17
C ILE A 73 -1.18 23.10 -4.79
N THR A 74 -1.35 23.14 -6.11
CA THR A 74 -1.60 24.40 -6.84
C THR A 74 -3.08 24.79 -6.91
N LYS A 75 -3.99 23.82 -7.11
CA LYS A 75 -5.42 24.10 -7.26
C LYS A 75 -6.20 23.88 -5.97
N LEU A 76 -5.89 22.82 -5.22
CA LEU A 76 -6.60 22.49 -3.97
C LEU A 76 -5.96 23.15 -2.73
N GLY A 77 -4.79 23.79 -2.87
CA GLY A 77 -4.11 24.50 -1.78
C GLY A 77 -3.73 23.61 -0.60
N LEU A 78 -3.57 22.30 -0.81
CA LEU A 78 -3.25 21.36 0.26
C LEU A 78 -1.80 21.50 0.70
N HIS A 79 -1.57 21.44 2.01
CA HIS A 79 -0.23 21.40 2.56
C HIS A 79 0.53 20.16 2.02
N PRO A 80 1.78 20.30 1.52
CA PRO A 80 2.52 19.20 0.92
C PRO A 80 2.64 17.97 1.82
N GLY A 81 2.91 18.16 3.11
CA GLY A 81 3.00 17.07 4.08
C GLY A 81 1.67 16.30 4.26
N TYR A 82 0.53 17.01 4.18
CA TYR A 82 -0.79 16.36 4.24
C TYR A 82 -1.01 15.50 3.00
N LEU A 83 -0.73 16.05 1.81
CA LEU A 83 -0.85 15.36 0.53
C LEU A 83 -0.02 14.07 0.52
N VAL A 84 1.27 14.15 0.90
CA VAL A 84 2.15 12.98 0.99
C VAL A 84 1.58 11.94 1.95
N GLY A 85 1.10 12.36 3.12
CA GLY A 85 0.51 11.48 4.12
C GLY A 85 -0.74 10.74 3.61
N VAL A 86 -1.66 11.46 2.95
CA VAL A 86 -2.91 10.88 2.41
C VAL A 86 -2.63 9.91 1.27
N LEU A 87 -1.74 10.26 0.34
CA LEU A 87 -1.40 9.38 -0.78
C LEU A 87 -0.64 8.14 -0.31
N LEU A 88 0.27 8.30 0.66
CA LEU A 88 0.93 7.16 1.31
C LEU A 88 -0.07 6.25 2.02
N PHE A 89 -1.00 6.82 2.80
CA PHE A 89 -2.04 6.06 3.47
C PHE A 89 -2.90 5.27 2.47
N THR A 90 -3.28 5.92 1.36
CA THR A 90 -4.02 5.28 0.27
C THR A 90 -3.24 4.10 -0.30
N ASP A 91 -1.95 4.27 -0.60
CA ASP A 91 -1.08 3.19 -1.10
C ASP A 91 -0.95 2.03 -0.12
N VAL A 92 -0.85 2.29 1.19
CA VAL A 92 -0.83 1.25 2.22
C VAL A 92 -2.14 0.46 2.24
N ILE A 93 -3.29 1.13 2.19
CA ILE A 93 -4.61 0.49 2.17
C ILE A 93 -4.79 -0.36 0.91
N VAL A 94 -4.42 0.18 -0.26
CA VAL A 94 -4.46 -0.55 -1.54
C VAL A 94 -3.53 -1.76 -1.50
N SER A 95 -2.33 -1.61 -0.94
CA SER A 95 -1.37 -2.70 -0.78
C SER A 95 -1.93 -3.82 0.09
N LEU A 96 -2.49 -3.50 1.26
CA LEU A 96 -3.14 -4.47 2.15
C LEU A 96 -4.29 -5.18 1.45
N PHE A 97 -5.13 -4.44 0.73
CA PHE A 97 -6.22 -5.00 -0.06
C PHE A 97 -5.70 -6.03 -1.07
N ILE A 98 -4.65 -5.70 -1.83
CA ILE A 98 -4.08 -6.64 -2.80
C ILE A 98 -3.46 -7.84 -2.11
N ILE A 99 -2.58 -7.65 -1.12
CA ILE A 99 -1.87 -8.74 -0.45
C ILE A 99 -2.85 -9.74 0.16
N TRP A 100 -3.97 -9.27 0.72
CA TRP A 100 -4.96 -10.14 1.35
C TRP A 100 -5.91 -10.83 0.37
N ASN A 101 -6.18 -10.22 -0.80
CA ASN A 101 -7.13 -10.77 -1.77
C ASN A 101 -6.46 -11.54 -2.93
N LEU A 102 -5.22 -11.21 -3.28
CA LEU A 102 -4.48 -11.88 -4.36
C LEU A 102 -4.31 -13.40 -4.13
N PRO A 103 -4.00 -13.91 -2.92
CA PRO A 103 -3.92 -15.35 -2.67
C PRO A 103 -5.26 -16.08 -2.89
N THR A 104 -6.38 -15.39 -2.67
CA THR A 104 -7.72 -15.92 -2.94
C THR A 104 -7.99 -16.02 -4.44
N LEU A 105 -7.60 -15.01 -5.21
CA LEU A 105 -7.64 -15.01 -6.68
C LEU A 105 -6.73 -16.09 -7.30
N LYS A 106 -5.63 -16.42 -6.63
CA LYS A 106 -4.67 -17.46 -7.05
C LYS A 106 -5.20 -18.91 -6.91
N LYS A 107 -6.38 -19.12 -6.31
CA LYS A 107 -7.06 -20.44 -6.23
C LYS A 107 -7.72 -20.88 -7.54
N ILE A 108 -7.66 -20.05 -8.59
CA ILE A 108 -8.03 -20.44 -9.95
C ILE A 108 -7.09 -21.55 -10.45
N PRO A 109 -7.60 -22.69 -10.98
CA PRO A 109 -6.78 -23.81 -11.42
C PRO A 109 -5.75 -23.37 -12.48
N GLY A 110 -4.46 -23.60 -12.21
CA GLY A 110 -3.32 -23.21 -13.05
C GLY A 110 -2.22 -22.43 -12.30
N ILE A 111 -2.61 -21.53 -11.39
CA ILE A 111 -1.68 -20.61 -10.69
C ILE A 111 -1.12 -21.22 -9.39
N GLY A 112 -1.86 -22.12 -8.73
CA GLY A 112 -1.48 -22.73 -7.44
C GLY A 112 -0.19 -23.58 -7.45
N LYS A 113 0.15 -24.24 -8.58
CA LYS A 113 1.40 -25.01 -8.71
C LYS A 113 2.65 -24.13 -8.81
N ILE A 114 2.52 -22.94 -9.38
CA ILE A 114 3.63 -21.97 -9.51
C ILE A 114 3.91 -21.34 -8.14
N ILE A 115 2.87 -20.95 -7.41
CA ILE A 115 3.00 -20.31 -6.09
C ILE A 115 3.58 -21.26 -5.05
N SER A 116 3.11 -22.51 -4.99
CA SER A 116 3.66 -23.51 -4.06
C SER A 116 5.14 -23.82 -4.34
N LYS A 117 5.55 -23.80 -5.61
CA LYS A 117 6.97 -23.89 -6.01
C LYS A 117 7.77 -22.66 -5.60
N ILE A 118 7.18 -21.46 -5.71
CA ILE A 118 7.82 -20.19 -5.38
C ILE A 118 7.91 -20.00 -3.86
N GLU A 119 6.87 -20.29 -3.06
CA GLU A 119 6.93 -20.24 -1.59
C GLU A 119 8.02 -21.18 -1.05
N ARG A 120 8.09 -22.40 -1.58
CA ARG A 120 9.12 -23.37 -1.18
C ARG A 120 10.53 -22.96 -1.61
N LYS A 121 10.68 -22.20 -2.70
CA LYS A 121 11.95 -21.60 -3.12
C LYS A 121 12.30 -20.34 -2.35
N GLY A 122 11.35 -19.44 -2.11
CA GLY A 122 11.51 -18.18 -1.37
C GLY A 122 11.95 -18.42 0.07
N LYS A 123 11.32 -19.39 0.76
CA LYS A 123 11.74 -19.82 2.11
C LYS A 123 13.19 -20.33 2.11
N LYS A 124 13.57 -21.14 1.11
CA LYS A 124 14.93 -21.68 0.96
C LYS A 124 15.97 -20.65 0.49
N THR A 125 15.59 -19.62 -0.27
CA THR A 125 16.48 -18.54 -0.72
C THR A 125 16.75 -17.54 0.40
N PHE A 126 15.73 -17.22 1.21
CA PHE A 126 15.88 -16.44 2.44
C PHE A 126 16.82 -17.11 3.45
N GLU A 127 16.77 -18.43 3.55
CA GLU A 127 17.66 -19.21 4.42
C GLU A 127 19.09 -19.36 3.88
N LYS A 128 19.31 -19.29 2.56
CA LYS A 128 20.62 -19.52 1.93
C LYS A 128 21.52 -18.28 1.82
N SER A 129 20.99 -17.05 1.75
CA SER A 129 21.81 -15.83 1.76
C SER A 129 21.00 -14.56 2.07
N LYS A 130 21.28 -13.93 3.23
CA LYS A 130 20.70 -12.64 3.62
C LYS A 130 20.93 -11.54 2.56
N LYS A 131 22.04 -11.59 1.83
CA LYS A 131 22.38 -10.60 0.79
C LYS A 131 21.41 -10.64 -0.40
N ILE A 132 21.01 -11.84 -0.83
CA ILE A 132 20.07 -12.00 -1.96
C ILE A 132 18.68 -11.52 -1.56
N ALA A 133 18.22 -11.90 -0.35
CA ALA A 133 16.93 -11.44 0.18
C ALA A 133 16.87 -9.90 0.31
N GLY A 134 17.96 -9.29 0.79
CA GLY A 134 18.09 -7.83 0.83
C GLY A 134 18.02 -7.21 -0.55
N ALA A 135 18.80 -7.71 -1.52
CA ALA A 135 18.80 -7.18 -2.88
C ALA A 135 17.42 -7.26 -3.55
N THR A 136 16.70 -8.37 -3.40
CA THR A 136 15.33 -8.50 -3.95
C THR A 136 14.34 -7.54 -3.28
N PHE A 137 14.50 -7.28 -1.97
CA PHE A 137 13.68 -6.30 -1.26
C PHE A 137 13.96 -4.88 -1.78
N PHE A 138 15.23 -4.49 -1.94
CA PHE A 138 15.60 -3.19 -2.50
C PHE A 138 15.11 -3.03 -3.94
N ALA A 139 15.21 -4.07 -4.77
CA ALA A 139 14.67 -4.04 -6.12
C ALA A 139 13.15 -3.79 -6.14
N LEU A 140 12.40 -4.43 -5.23
CA LEU A 140 10.96 -4.19 -5.09
C LEU A 140 10.66 -2.75 -4.64
N MET A 141 11.41 -2.23 -3.66
CA MET A 141 11.26 -0.86 -3.17
C MET A 141 11.54 0.16 -4.28
N ILE A 142 12.64 -0.02 -5.03
CA ILE A 142 13.00 0.83 -6.17
C ILE A 142 11.91 0.75 -7.24
N PHE A 143 11.42 -0.45 -7.54
CA PHE A 143 10.32 -0.64 -8.48
C PHE A 143 9.09 0.20 -8.09
N VAL A 144 8.66 0.15 -6.82
CA VAL A 144 7.55 0.97 -6.31
C VAL A 144 7.85 2.47 -6.46
N ALA A 145 9.09 2.88 -6.21
CA ALA A 145 9.52 4.27 -6.27
C ALA A 145 9.58 4.84 -7.69
N VAL A 146 9.66 4.00 -8.73
CA VAL A 146 9.63 4.48 -10.12
C VAL A 146 8.28 5.15 -10.40
N PRO A 147 8.25 6.41 -10.89
CA PRO A 147 7.03 7.15 -11.17
C PRO A 147 6.40 6.66 -12.49
N PHE A 148 5.96 5.40 -12.50
CA PHE A 148 5.26 4.78 -13.62
C PHE A 148 3.92 4.23 -13.14
N GLN A 149 2.90 4.32 -14.01
CA GLN A 149 1.57 3.82 -13.66
C GLN A 149 1.61 2.31 -13.46
N GLY A 150 1.05 1.86 -12.35
CA GLY A 150 1.01 0.44 -12.02
C GLY A 150 2.26 -0.12 -11.34
N THR A 151 3.33 0.67 -11.08
CA THR A 151 4.48 0.19 -10.27
C THR A 151 4.27 0.31 -8.76
N GLY A 152 3.52 1.33 -8.31
CA GLY A 152 3.35 1.73 -6.90
C GLY A 152 2.70 0.67 -5.99
N ALA A 153 1.74 1.05 -5.15
CA ALA A 153 1.10 0.07 -4.26
C ALA A 153 0.52 -1.15 -4.99
N ILE A 154 -0.04 -0.95 -6.19
CA ILE A 154 -0.66 -2.03 -6.97
C ILE A 154 0.40 -3.04 -7.47
N GLY A 155 1.31 -2.60 -8.34
CA GLY A 155 2.32 -3.48 -8.92
C GLY A 155 3.27 -4.04 -7.88
N GLY A 156 3.75 -3.21 -6.95
CA GLY A 156 4.63 -3.65 -5.88
C GLY A 156 4.01 -4.76 -5.03
N SER A 157 2.70 -4.65 -4.73
CA SER A 157 2.00 -5.67 -3.96
C SER A 157 1.81 -6.97 -4.75
N ILE A 158 1.47 -6.86 -6.04
CA ILE A 158 1.33 -8.03 -6.91
C ILE A 158 2.68 -8.75 -7.06
N ILE A 159 3.72 -8.03 -7.47
CA ILE A 159 5.06 -8.58 -7.69
C ILE A 159 5.62 -9.14 -6.38
N GLY A 160 5.53 -8.40 -5.27
CA GLY A 160 6.00 -8.87 -3.97
C GLY A 160 5.29 -10.16 -3.53
N THR A 161 3.99 -10.26 -3.77
CA THR A 161 3.20 -11.47 -3.46
C THR A 161 3.49 -12.61 -4.43
N LEU A 162 3.89 -12.33 -5.68
CA LEU A 162 4.33 -13.33 -6.65
C LEU A 162 5.73 -13.86 -6.34
N ILE A 163 6.64 -13.00 -5.88
CA ILE A 163 7.97 -13.38 -5.39
C ILE A 163 7.87 -14.24 -4.11
N GLY A 164 6.77 -14.09 -3.36
CA GLY A 164 6.53 -14.81 -2.12
C GLY A 164 7.09 -14.10 -0.89
N PHE A 165 7.21 -12.77 -0.93
CA PHE A 165 7.55 -12.00 0.26
C PHE A 165 6.45 -12.11 1.32
N PRO A 166 6.81 -12.13 2.61
CA PRO A 166 5.83 -11.98 3.67
C PRO A 166 5.12 -10.61 3.56
N PRO A 167 3.80 -10.52 3.86
CA PRO A 167 3.02 -9.28 3.75
C PRO A 167 3.71 -8.04 4.33
N LYS A 168 4.32 -8.17 5.51
CA LYS A 168 5.02 -7.07 6.19
C LYS A 168 6.17 -6.46 5.37
N TYR A 169 6.90 -7.26 4.60
CA TYR A 169 7.99 -6.76 3.76
C TYR A 169 7.46 -6.12 2.48
N ILE A 170 6.34 -6.61 1.95
CA ILE A 170 5.68 -5.99 0.81
C ILE A 170 5.17 -4.60 1.22
N VAL A 171 4.45 -4.50 2.34
CA VAL A 171 3.98 -3.21 2.88
C VAL A 171 5.15 -2.28 3.18
N LEU A 172 6.24 -2.78 3.76
CA LEU A 172 7.42 -1.95 4.02
C LEU A 172 8.05 -1.43 2.72
N ALA A 173 8.18 -2.26 1.69
CA ALA A 173 8.68 -1.83 0.38
C ALA A 173 7.75 -0.79 -0.26
N VAL A 174 6.43 -0.97 -0.14
CA VAL A 174 5.43 0.00 -0.60
C VAL A 174 5.58 1.33 0.14
N VAL A 175 5.64 1.31 1.47
CA VAL A 175 5.79 2.52 2.28
C VAL A 175 7.06 3.29 1.90
N MET A 176 8.20 2.60 1.85
CA MET A 176 9.49 3.25 1.56
C MET A 176 9.56 3.77 0.11
N GLY A 177 9.09 2.97 -0.85
CA GLY A 177 9.07 3.38 -2.27
C GLY A 177 8.10 4.52 -2.55
N THR A 178 6.91 4.46 -1.96
CA THR A 178 5.89 5.51 -2.07
C THR A 178 6.33 6.81 -1.41
N LEU A 179 6.93 6.74 -0.21
CA LEU A 179 7.52 7.92 0.44
C LEU A 179 8.60 8.55 -0.43
N LEU A 180 9.50 7.74 -1.00
CA LEU A 180 10.57 8.23 -1.85
C LEU A 180 10.01 8.95 -3.08
N ARG A 181 9.10 8.32 -3.84
CA ARG A 181 8.54 8.92 -5.06
C ARG A 181 7.70 10.17 -4.78
N LEU A 182 6.87 10.13 -3.73
CA LEU A 182 6.00 11.25 -3.37
C LEU A 182 6.83 12.45 -2.91
N THR A 183 7.85 12.22 -2.08
CA THR A 183 8.72 13.29 -1.60
C THR A 183 9.51 13.91 -2.74
N LEU A 184 10.15 13.09 -3.59
CA LEU A 184 10.90 13.58 -4.73
C LEU A 184 10.02 14.40 -5.68
N TYR A 185 8.87 13.85 -6.07
CA TYR A 185 7.97 14.52 -7.01
C TYR A 185 7.36 15.80 -6.42
N THR A 186 7.01 15.79 -5.14
CA THR A 186 6.52 16.99 -4.42
C THR A 186 7.59 18.09 -4.40
N LEU A 187 8.86 17.75 -4.14
CA LEU A 187 9.95 18.73 -4.16
C LEU A 187 10.20 19.34 -5.54
N VAL A 188 10.03 18.54 -6.61
CA VAL A 188 10.07 19.04 -7.99
C VAL A 188 8.94 20.04 -8.24
N VAL A 189 7.70 19.70 -7.86
CA VAL A 189 6.53 20.58 -8.04
C VAL A 189 6.65 21.88 -7.24
N LEU A 190 7.26 21.83 -6.06
CA LEU A 190 7.54 23.03 -5.25
C LEU A 190 8.68 23.89 -5.82
N GLY A 191 9.36 23.45 -6.88
CA GLY A 191 10.49 24.16 -7.48
C GLY A 191 11.78 24.10 -6.65
N VAL A 192 11.85 23.24 -5.63
CA VAL A 192 13.07 23.03 -4.82
C VAL A 192 14.10 22.22 -5.61
N ILE A 193 13.63 21.27 -6.43
CA ILE A 193 14.46 20.49 -7.34
C ILE A 193 14.15 20.96 -8.77
N HIS A 194 15.11 21.60 -9.41
CA HIS A 194 15.04 21.91 -10.83
C HIS A 194 15.46 20.68 -11.62
N VAL A 195 14.49 19.98 -12.20
CA VAL A 195 14.76 19.02 -13.26
C VAL A 195 14.67 19.79 -14.56
N PHE A 196 15.82 19.96 -15.24
CA PHE A 196 15.83 20.40 -16.63
C PHE A 196 15.11 19.32 -17.46
N LEU A 197 13.81 19.52 -17.67
CA LEU A 197 13.00 18.73 -18.59
C LEU A 197 12.88 19.52 -19.90
#